data_AF-A0A8K0UVZ5-F1
#
_entry.id   AF-A0A8K0UVZ5-F1
#
_cell.length_a   1.000
_cell.length_b   1.000
_cell.length_c   1.000
_cell.angle_alpha   90.00
_cell.angle_beta   90.00
_cell.angle_gamma   90.00
#
_symmetry.space_group_name_H-M   'P 1'
#
loop_
_entity.id
_entity.type
_entity.pdbx_description
1 polymer ?
#
loop_
_entity_poly.entity_id
_entity_poly.type
_entity_poly.pdbx_seq_one_letter_code
_entity_poly.pdbx_strand_id
1 'polypeptide(L)'
;MDNLPLELHSQIFQAACLDDGNTARSLSLVSRYVRDVVRPFLYQSLAVAGFDHLTRCVQSLESLPPHLRRIRHLFLSDWTHKTSLEHNVVCNDMERYEQEEALLLRVIEYAAPTLETLTLSVFCPYSGPPLIGALFSVSFPHLTSLVIHGFYPFPHTPISMPRLQRLHLSGNRNPHGLLEVGGLDVVCPNLAHLEISGLSNAVSFASEVRATLLQ
;
A
#
# COMPACT_ATOMS: atom_id res chain seq x y z
N MET A 1 -25.37 -15.90 19.25
CA MET A 1 -25.17 -14.46 18.93
C MET A 1 -26.54 -13.78 19.05
N ASP A 2 -27.27 -14.06 20.13
CA ASP A 2 -28.75 -14.03 20.03
C ASP A 2 -29.35 -12.83 20.76
N ASN A 3 -28.49 -11.99 21.33
CA ASN A 3 -28.87 -10.84 22.16
C ASN A 3 -28.56 -9.49 21.50
N LEU A 4 -27.85 -9.47 20.36
CA LEU A 4 -27.53 -8.26 19.62
C LEU A 4 -28.07 -8.37 18.19
N PRO A 5 -28.52 -7.26 17.59
CA PRO A 5 -28.93 -7.23 16.19
C PRO A 5 -27.73 -7.39 15.24
N LEU A 6 -28.03 -7.76 13.99
CA LEU A 6 -27.04 -8.05 12.95
C LEU A 6 -26.07 -6.90 12.70
N GLU A 7 -26.56 -5.66 12.77
CA GLU A 7 -25.80 -4.44 12.54
C GLU A 7 -24.66 -4.30 13.56
N LEU A 8 -24.92 -4.66 14.83
CA LEU A 8 -23.89 -4.62 15.87
C LEU A 8 -22.85 -5.72 15.67
N HIS A 9 -23.26 -6.92 15.26
CA HIS A 9 -22.28 -7.97 14.90
C HIS A 9 -21.40 -7.52 13.72
N SER A 10 -21.99 -6.89 12.70
CA SER A 10 -21.26 -6.35 11.56
C SER A 10 -20.23 -5.29 11.99
N GLN A 11 -20.61 -4.35 12.87
CA GLN A 11 -19.69 -3.35 13.41
C GLN A 11 -18.56 -3.96 14.25
N ILE A 12 -18.88 -4.94 15.10
CA ILE A 12 -17.87 -5.66 15.89
C ILE A 12 -16.87 -6.35 14.96
N PHE A 13 -17.34 -7.05 13.93
CA PHE A 13 -16.45 -7.73 13.00
C PHE A 13 -15.65 -6.78 12.14
N GLN A 14 -16.24 -5.67 11.69
CA GLN A 14 -15.51 -4.62 10.99
C GLN A 14 -14.35 -4.07 11.83
N ALA A 15 -14.58 -3.84 13.13
CA ALA A 15 -13.56 -3.36 14.05
C ALA A 15 -12.51 -4.42 14.42
N ALA A 16 -12.88 -5.70 14.42
CA ALA A 16 -11.97 -6.81 14.68
C ALA A 16 -11.08 -7.16 13.47
N CYS A 17 -11.58 -7.00 12.24
CA CYS A 17 -10.91 -7.41 11.00
C CYS A 17 -9.96 -6.34 10.44
N LEU A 18 -9.12 -5.76 11.30
CA LEU A 18 -8.11 -4.75 10.93
C LEU A 18 -6.68 -5.33 10.81
N ASP A 19 -6.55 -6.65 10.89
CA ASP A 19 -5.29 -7.38 10.78
C ASP A 19 -4.93 -7.74 9.32
N ASP A 20 -4.11 -8.75 9.09
CA ASP A 20 -3.73 -9.24 7.76
C ASP A 20 -4.81 -10.11 7.08
N GLY A 21 -6.05 -10.07 7.58
CA GLY A 21 -7.17 -10.86 7.11
C GLY A 21 -7.33 -12.21 7.83
N ASN A 22 -6.41 -12.55 8.74
CA ASN A 22 -6.50 -13.80 9.52
C ASN A 22 -7.69 -13.81 10.46
N THR A 23 -8.04 -12.69 11.09
CA THR A 23 -9.19 -12.59 11.99
C THR A 23 -10.48 -12.89 11.25
N ALA A 24 -10.69 -12.31 10.06
CA ALA A 24 -11.88 -12.56 9.24
C ALA A 24 -12.00 -14.05 8.84
N ARG A 25 -10.87 -14.69 8.51
CA ARG A 25 -10.82 -16.13 8.18
C ARG A 25 -11.15 -17.00 9.39
N SER A 26 -10.54 -16.73 10.54
CA SER A 26 -10.80 -17.44 11.79
C SER A 26 -12.26 -17.33 12.22
N LEU A 27 -12.84 -16.13 12.14
CA LEU A 27 -14.26 -15.90 12.44
C LEU A 27 -15.18 -16.69 11.50
N SER A 28 -14.84 -16.79 10.22
CA SER A 28 -15.60 -17.55 9.22
C SER A 28 -15.66 -19.07 9.48
N LEU A 29 -14.83 -19.58 10.38
CA LEU A 29 -14.82 -20.97 10.82
C LEU A 29 -15.71 -21.23 12.06
N VAL A 30 -16.14 -20.17 12.77
CA VAL A 30 -16.89 -20.30 14.04
C VAL A 30 -18.29 -20.86 13.83
N SER A 31 -19.04 -20.31 12.87
CA SER A 31 -20.38 -20.79 12.52
C SER A 31 -20.81 -20.33 11.13
N ARG A 32 -21.89 -20.91 10.58
CA ARG A 32 -22.46 -20.46 9.29
C ARG A 32 -22.93 -19.01 9.36
N TYR A 33 -23.59 -18.64 10.46
CA TYR A 33 -24.02 -17.26 10.69
C TYR A 33 -22.82 -16.29 10.68
N VAL A 34 -21.78 -16.55 11.49
CA VAL A 34 -20.59 -15.69 11.55
C VAL A 34 -19.92 -15.59 10.18
N ARG A 35 -19.80 -16.71 9.45
CA ARG A 35 -19.26 -16.73 8.09
C ARG A 35 -20.00 -15.78 7.15
N ASP A 36 -21.34 -15.78 7.21
CA ASP A 36 -22.15 -14.91 6.34
C ASP A 36 -22.00 -13.44 6.72
N VAL A 37 -21.96 -13.11 8.03
CA VAL A 37 -21.76 -11.72 8.49
C VAL A 37 -20.34 -11.23 8.18
N VAL A 38 -19.33 -12.09 8.29
CA VAL A 38 -17.91 -11.69 8.12
C VAL A 38 -17.48 -11.64 6.65
N ARG A 39 -18.25 -12.26 5.74
CA ARG A 39 -17.92 -12.33 4.31
C ARG A 39 -17.47 -11.00 3.67
N PRO A 40 -18.09 -9.84 3.96
CA PRO A 40 -17.66 -8.56 3.39
C PRO A 40 -16.28 -8.08 3.87
N PHE A 41 -15.78 -8.61 5.00
CA PHE A 41 -14.54 -8.19 5.65
C PHE A 41 -13.36 -9.11 5.32
N LEU A 42 -13.57 -10.21 4.59
CA LEU A 42 -12.53 -11.19 4.25
C LEU A 42 -11.32 -10.60 3.51
N TYR A 43 -11.55 -9.55 2.72
CA TYR A 43 -10.53 -8.85 1.93
C TYR A 43 -10.38 -7.39 2.33
N GLN A 44 -10.98 -6.97 3.45
CA GLN A 44 -10.91 -5.58 3.92
C GLN A 44 -9.46 -5.16 4.15
N SER A 45 -8.69 -6.05 4.77
CA SER A 45 -7.30 -5.83 5.12
C SER A 45 -6.49 -6.99 4.55
N LEU A 46 -5.44 -6.67 3.80
CA LEU A 46 -4.65 -7.66 3.07
C LEU A 46 -3.17 -7.33 3.19
N ALA A 47 -2.39 -8.31 3.63
CA ALA A 47 -0.93 -8.25 3.58
C ALA A 47 -0.41 -9.33 2.63
N VAL A 48 0.33 -8.93 1.60
CA VAL A 48 0.92 -9.85 0.63
C VAL A 48 2.40 -9.53 0.48
N ALA A 49 3.23 -10.56 0.62
CA ALA A 49 4.67 -10.43 0.59
C ALA A 49 5.28 -11.57 -0.23
N GLY A 50 6.06 -11.22 -1.25
CA GLY A 50 6.77 -12.11 -2.14
C GLY A 50 5.92 -12.77 -3.24
N PHE A 51 6.63 -13.14 -4.30
CA PHE A 51 6.11 -13.68 -5.56
C PHE A 51 4.99 -14.73 -5.47
N ASP A 52 5.19 -15.80 -4.68
CA ASP A 52 4.20 -16.90 -4.62
C ASP A 52 2.87 -16.44 -4.02
N HIS A 53 2.93 -15.57 -3.00
CA HIS A 53 1.75 -15.04 -2.34
C HIS A 53 1.06 -14.01 -3.24
N LEU A 54 1.83 -13.19 -3.96
CA LEU A 54 1.31 -12.27 -4.99
C LEU A 54 0.56 -13.01 -6.08
N THR A 55 1.14 -14.09 -6.61
CA THR A 55 0.52 -14.90 -7.67
C THR A 55 -0.84 -15.46 -7.23
N ARG A 56 -0.90 -16.08 -6.04
CA ARG A 56 -2.16 -16.62 -5.50
C ARG A 56 -3.16 -15.52 -5.17
N CYS A 57 -2.69 -14.38 -4.69
CA CYS A 57 -3.54 -13.23 -4.40
C CYS A 57 -4.22 -12.73 -5.67
N VAL A 58 -3.46 -12.49 -6.73
CA VAL A 58 -3.98 -12.04 -8.03
C VAL A 58 -5.01 -13.02 -8.59
N GLN A 59 -4.70 -14.33 -8.61
CA GLN A 59 -5.65 -15.37 -9.05
C GLN A 59 -6.95 -15.35 -8.22
N SER A 60 -6.84 -15.16 -6.91
CA SER A 60 -8.01 -15.06 -6.02
C SER A 60 -8.83 -13.82 -6.34
N LEU A 61 -8.20 -12.65 -6.48
CA LEU A 61 -8.88 -11.39 -6.78
C LEU A 61 -9.55 -11.42 -8.16
N GLU A 62 -8.90 -12.01 -9.16
CA GLU A 62 -9.47 -12.21 -10.50
C GLU A 62 -10.75 -13.02 -10.48
N SER A 63 -10.79 -14.10 -9.68
CA SER A 63 -11.98 -14.95 -9.54
C SER A 63 -13.15 -14.28 -8.80
N LEU A 64 -12.88 -13.22 -8.03
CA LEU A 64 -13.90 -12.52 -7.27
C LEU A 64 -14.64 -11.49 -8.13
N PRO A 65 -15.97 -11.37 -8.00
CA PRO A 65 -16.70 -10.23 -8.55
C PRO A 65 -16.20 -8.89 -7.98
N PRO A 66 -16.21 -7.79 -8.77
CA PRO A 66 -15.69 -6.49 -8.33
C PRO A 66 -16.28 -5.98 -7.01
N HIS A 67 -17.56 -6.23 -6.74
CA HIS A 67 -18.22 -5.77 -5.51
C HIS A 67 -17.74 -6.48 -4.23
N LEU A 68 -17.02 -7.61 -4.37
CA LEU A 68 -16.39 -8.35 -3.26
C LEU A 68 -14.90 -8.01 -3.09
N ARG A 69 -14.28 -7.28 -4.04
CA ARG A 69 -12.88 -6.84 -3.98
C ARG A 69 -12.74 -5.56 -3.14
N ARG A 70 -13.29 -5.56 -1.92
CA ARG A 70 -13.31 -4.38 -1.05
C ARG A 70 -12.06 -4.33 -0.19
N ILE A 71 -10.94 -3.95 -0.80
CA ILE A 71 -9.65 -3.82 -0.12
C ILE A 71 -9.51 -2.38 0.37
N ARG A 72 -9.49 -2.18 1.69
CA ARG A 72 -9.31 -0.87 2.33
C ARG A 72 -7.91 -0.66 2.86
N HIS A 73 -7.30 -1.72 3.39
CA HIS A 73 -5.97 -1.68 3.96
C HIS A 73 -5.09 -2.68 3.22
N LEU A 74 -4.04 -2.20 2.57
CA LEU A 74 -3.16 -3.04 1.77
C LEU A 74 -1.70 -2.85 2.21
N PHE A 75 -1.06 -3.95 2.54
CA PHE A 75 0.39 -4.06 2.68
C PHE A 75 0.93 -4.93 1.55
N LEU A 76 1.91 -4.40 0.81
CA LEU A 76 2.62 -5.11 -0.26
C LEU A 76 4.12 -5.06 -0.03
N SER A 77 4.80 -6.18 -0.27
CA SER A 77 6.26 -6.22 -0.33
C SER A 77 6.79 -7.21 -1.37
N ASP A 78 7.90 -6.85 -2.02
CA ASP A 78 8.68 -7.74 -2.88
C ASP A 78 9.51 -8.75 -2.06
N TRP A 79 9.71 -8.50 -0.76
CA TRP A 79 10.44 -9.40 0.13
C TRP A 79 9.50 -10.20 1.00
N THR A 80 9.76 -11.51 1.10
CA THR A 80 9.17 -12.34 2.16
C THR A 80 9.86 -12.07 3.50
N HIS A 81 9.20 -12.42 4.61
CA HIS A 81 9.82 -12.35 5.94
C HIS A 81 11.13 -13.16 6.05
N LYS A 82 11.27 -14.24 5.25
CA LYS A 82 12.51 -15.04 5.22
C LYS A 82 13.64 -14.30 4.50
N THR A 83 13.35 -13.68 3.35
CA THR A 83 14.34 -12.93 2.57
C THR A 83 14.85 -11.70 3.31
N SER A 84 14.02 -11.05 4.14
CA SER A 84 14.46 -9.93 4.99
C SER A 84 15.50 -10.32 6.05
N LEU A 85 15.50 -11.58 6.50
CA LEU A 85 16.49 -12.07 7.47
C LEU A 85 17.81 -12.44 6.80
N GLU A 86 17.74 -12.97 5.58
CA GLU A 86 18.90 -13.56 4.89
C GLU A 86 19.81 -12.53 4.21
N HIS A 87 19.40 -11.24 4.09
CA HIS A 87 20.18 -10.10 3.57
C HIS A 87 20.93 -10.31 2.23
N ASN A 88 20.67 -11.41 1.53
CA ASN A 88 21.37 -11.82 0.32
C ASN A 88 20.34 -12.12 -0.77
N VAL A 89 19.95 -11.09 -1.51
CA VAL A 89 19.25 -11.28 -2.77
C VAL A 89 20.30 -11.24 -3.88
N VAL A 90 20.58 -12.39 -4.47
CA VAL A 90 21.38 -12.48 -5.69
C VAL A 90 20.51 -12.03 -6.86
N CYS A 91 20.76 -10.83 -7.37
CA CYS A 91 20.07 -10.18 -8.49
C CYS A 91 20.36 -10.85 -9.85
N ASN A 92 19.96 -12.11 -10.06
CA ASN A 92 20.27 -12.82 -11.32
C ASN A 92 19.04 -13.17 -12.19
N ASP A 93 17.81 -12.89 -11.74
CA ASP A 93 16.59 -13.27 -12.47
C ASP A 93 15.72 -12.04 -12.78
N MET A 94 16.05 -11.36 -13.87
CA MET A 94 15.33 -10.15 -14.32
C MET A 94 13.87 -10.44 -14.71
N GLU A 95 13.61 -11.59 -15.33
CA GLU A 95 12.27 -11.99 -15.76
C GLU A 95 11.33 -12.13 -14.56
N ARG A 96 11.82 -12.71 -13.47
CA ARG A 96 11.05 -12.81 -12.23
C ARG A 96 10.67 -11.45 -11.64
N TYR A 97 11.57 -10.46 -11.69
CA TYR A 97 11.27 -9.12 -11.16
C TYR A 97 10.21 -8.40 -11.99
N GLU A 98 10.27 -8.50 -13.32
CA GLU A 98 9.24 -7.94 -14.20
C GLU A 98 7.87 -8.57 -13.93
N GLN A 99 7.83 -9.90 -13.73
CA GLN A 99 6.60 -10.59 -13.36
C GLN A 99 6.09 -10.15 -11.98
N GLU A 100 6.97 -10.00 -10.99
CA GLU A 100 6.61 -9.55 -9.64
C GLU A 100 6.06 -8.12 -9.64
N GLU A 101 6.69 -7.21 -10.38
CA GLU A 101 6.22 -5.85 -10.60
C GLU A 101 4.82 -5.83 -11.23
N ALA A 102 4.60 -6.62 -12.29
CA ALA A 102 3.30 -6.72 -12.95
C ALA A 102 2.22 -7.25 -12.00
N LEU A 103 2.54 -8.22 -11.15
CA LEU A 103 1.62 -8.74 -10.14
C LEU A 103 1.30 -7.70 -9.07
N LEU A 104 2.30 -6.96 -8.58
CA LEU A 104 2.12 -5.88 -7.60
C LEU A 104 1.19 -4.79 -8.15
N LEU A 105 1.44 -4.32 -9.38
CA LEU A 105 0.57 -3.34 -10.04
C LEU A 105 -0.86 -3.85 -10.17
N ARG A 106 -1.05 -5.12 -10.55
CA ARG A 106 -2.39 -5.69 -10.72
C ARG A 106 -3.18 -5.76 -9.41
N VAL A 107 -2.51 -6.07 -8.29
CA VAL A 107 -3.14 -6.01 -6.96
C VAL A 107 -3.52 -4.56 -6.61
N ILE A 108 -2.63 -3.61 -6.87
CA ILE A 108 -2.87 -2.18 -6.64
C ILE A 108 -4.09 -1.72 -7.44
N GLU A 109 -4.19 -2.06 -8.71
CA GLU A 109 -5.32 -1.70 -9.58
C GLU A 109 -6.65 -2.27 -9.07
N TYR A 110 -6.66 -3.52 -8.59
CA TYR A 110 -7.87 -4.11 -8.00
C TYR A 110 -8.28 -3.43 -6.69
N ALA A 111 -7.32 -2.96 -5.90
CA ALA A 111 -7.57 -2.30 -4.63
C ALA A 111 -7.94 -0.82 -4.79
N ALA A 112 -7.41 -0.15 -5.82
CA ALA A 112 -7.44 1.30 -5.97
C ALA A 112 -8.81 1.96 -5.75
N PRO A 113 -9.95 1.42 -6.24
CA PRO A 113 -11.25 2.06 -6.06
C PRO A 113 -11.73 2.13 -4.60
N THR A 114 -11.24 1.24 -3.73
CA THR A 114 -11.68 1.13 -2.32
C THR A 114 -10.59 1.40 -1.30
N LEU A 115 -9.35 1.61 -1.76
CA LEU A 115 -8.18 1.65 -0.89
C LEU A 115 -8.16 2.92 -0.04
N GLU A 116 -8.02 2.75 1.27
CA GLU A 116 -7.95 3.83 2.27
C GLU A 116 -6.52 4.00 2.82
N THR A 117 -5.78 2.90 2.97
CA THR A 117 -4.38 2.90 3.41
C THR A 117 -3.52 1.93 2.61
N LEU A 118 -2.38 2.41 2.11
CA LEU A 118 -1.40 1.60 1.37
C LEU A 118 -0.04 1.66 2.06
N THR A 119 0.58 0.51 2.28
CA THR A 119 2.01 0.39 2.61
C THR A 119 2.67 -0.46 1.54
N LEU A 120 3.66 0.11 0.87
CA LEU A 120 4.43 -0.54 -0.18
C LEU A 120 5.90 -0.59 0.23
N SER A 121 6.45 -1.79 0.38
CA SER A 121 7.85 -2.01 0.76
C SER A 121 8.58 -2.75 -0.35
N VAL A 122 9.31 -2.01 -1.18
CA VAL A 122 9.99 -2.54 -2.38
C VAL A 122 11.46 -2.19 -2.29
N PHE A 123 12.30 -3.22 -2.15
CA PHE A 123 13.74 -3.06 -1.95
C PHE A 123 14.56 -3.43 -3.18
N CYS A 124 13.97 -4.11 -4.16
CA CYS A 124 14.60 -4.38 -5.44
C CYS A 124 14.81 -3.07 -6.23
N PRO A 125 16.05 -2.70 -6.59
CA PRO A 125 16.34 -1.46 -7.29
C PRO A 125 15.84 -1.46 -8.74
N TYR A 126 15.55 -2.63 -9.31
CA TYR A 126 15.08 -2.76 -10.69
C TYR A 126 13.56 -2.59 -10.81
N SER A 127 12.78 -3.13 -9.87
CA SER A 127 11.31 -3.05 -9.88
C SER A 127 10.75 -1.88 -9.06
N GLY A 128 11.48 -1.37 -8.06
CA GLY A 128 11.00 -0.30 -7.18
C GLY A 128 10.64 1.00 -7.91
N PRO A 129 11.59 1.65 -8.62
CA PRO A 129 11.32 2.91 -9.31
C PRO A 129 10.17 2.85 -10.33
N PRO A 130 10.10 1.87 -11.26
CA PRO A 130 9.00 1.82 -12.23
C PRO A 130 7.64 1.52 -11.58
N LEU A 131 7.58 0.60 -10.60
CA LEU A 131 6.37 0.30 -9.83
C LEU A 131 5.83 1.54 -9.09
N ILE A 132 6.71 2.26 -8.39
CA ILE A 132 6.31 3.45 -7.64
C ILE A 132 5.95 4.61 -8.59
N GLY A 133 6.63 4.74 -9.73
CA GLY A 133 6.22 5.68 -10.78
C GLY A 133 4.81 5.38 -11.32
N ALA A 134 4.53 4.11 -11.61
CA ALA A 134 3.22 3.65 -12.06
C ALA A 134 2.14 3.82 -10.97
N LEU A 135 2.48 3.67 -9.68
CA LEU A 135 1.57 3.94 -8.56
C LEU A 135 0.98 5.36 -8.64
N PHE A 136 1.79 6.38 -8.95
CA PHE A 136 1.33 7.77 -9.12
C PHE A 136 0.50 8.00 -10.39
N SER A 137 0.35 7.00 -11.25
CA SER A 137 -0.54 7.03 -12.42
C SER A 137 -1.91 6.39 -12.15
N VAL A 138 -2.06 5.67 -11.04
CA VAL A 138 -3.33 5.05 -10.63
C VAL A 138 -4.18 6.08 -9.87
N SER A 139 -5.50 6.08 -10.10
CA SER A 139 -6.41 6.96 -9.36
C SER A 139 -6.85 6.32 -8.04
N PHE A 140 -6.59 7.01 -6.93
CA PHE A 140 -6.97 6.57 -5.59
C PHE A 140 -8.00 7.53 -4.98
N PRO A 141 -9.31 7.33 -5.23
CA PRO A 141 -10.35 8.25 -4.78
C PRO A 141 -10.54 8.30 -3.26
N HIS A 142 -10.04 7.30 -2.53
CA HIS A 142 -10.27 7.12 -1.10
C HIS A 142 -9.00 7.01 -0.25
N LEU A 143 -7.81 7.04 -0.86
CA LEU A 143 -6.56 6.84 -0.15
C LEU A 143 -6.27 8.03 0.76
N THR A 144 -6.07 7.74 2.04
CA THR A 144 -5.81 8.74 3.11
C THR A 144 -4.40 8.64 3.66
N SER A 145 -3.79 7.44 3.61
CA SER A 145 -2.45 7.17 4.11
C SER A 145 -1.65 6.35 3.12
N LEU A 146 -0.48 6.83 2.75
CA LEU A 146 0.46 6.16 1.86
C LEU A 146 1.82 6.07 2.54
N VAL A 147 2.36 4.86 2.61
CA VAL A 147 3.70 4.57 3.13
C VAL A 147 4.49 3.88 2.03
N ILE A 148 5.67 4.42 1.70
CA ILE A 148 6.57 3.86 0.70
C ILE A 148 7.93 3.62 1.36
N HIS A 149 8.36 2.37 1.39
CA HIS A 149 9.72 1.97 1.72
C HIS A 149 10.41 1.49 0.44
N GLY A 150 11.47 2.17 0.00
CA GLY A 150 12.17 1.86 -1.24
C GLY A 150 12.71 3.08 -1.96
N PHE A 151 13.28 2.85 -3.14
CA PHE A 151 13.70 3.94 -4.02
C PHE A 151 12.49 4.46 -4.80
N TYR A 152 12.01 5.65 -4.44
CA TYR A 152 10.87 6.29 -5.10
C TYR A 152 11.35 7.38 -6.07
N PRO A 153 10.80 7.44 -7.30
CA PRO A 153 10.91 8.64 -8.14
C PRO A 153 10.07 9.77 -7.55
N PHE A 154 10.35 11.00 -7.96
CA PHE A 154 9.51 12.13 -7.61
C PHE A 154 8.24 12.12 -8.47
N PRO A 155 7.07 12.43 -7.88
CA PRO A 155 5.83 12.41 -8.63
C PRO A 155 5.80 13.59 -9.61
N HIS A 156 5.48 13.32 -10.87
CA HIS A 156 5.39 14.32 -11.94
C HIS A 156 3.99 14.41 -12.57
N THR A 157 3.06 13.56 -12.15
CA THR A 157 1.71 13.44 -12.71
C THR A 157 0.65 14.09 -11.80
N PRO A 158 -0.18 15.01 -12.32
CA PRO A 158 -1.16 15.72 -11.49
C PRO A 158 -2.35 14.85 -11.03
N ILE A 159 -2.80 15.05 -9.78
CA ILE A 159 -4.10 14.62 -9.22
C ILE A 159 -4.36 13.09 -9.22
N SER A 160 -3.44 12.31 -8.64
CA SER A 160 -3.65 10.87 -8.42
C SER A 160 -4.37 10.56 -7.10
N MET A 161 -4.17 11.40 -6.06
CA MET A 161 -4.54 11.05 -4.67
C MET A 161 -5.24 12.20 -3.93
N PRO A 162 -6.47 12.58 -4.33
CA PRO A 162 -7.12 13.80 -3.85
C PRO A 162 -7.43 13.81 -2.34
N ARG A 163 -7.48 12.65 -1.68
CA ARG A 163 -7.80 12.53 -0.24
C ARG A 163 -6.60 12.21 0.63
N LEU A 164 -5.39 12.15 0.07
CA LEU A 164 -4.21 11.76 0.82
C LEU A 164 -3.89 12.80 1.90
N GLN A 165 -3.83 12.36 3.15
CA GLN A 165 -3.54 13.20 4.32
C GLN A 165 -2.18 12.88 4.94
N ARG A 166 -1.73 11.62 4.83
CA ARG A 166 -0.48 11.14 5.42
C ARG A 166 0.38 10.48 4.35
N LEU A 167 1.59 10.99 4.15
CA LEU A 167 2.59 10.42 3.26
C LEU A 167 3.86 10.14 4.06
N HIS A 168 4.29 8.88 4.06
CA HIS A 168 5.56 8.47 4.64
C HIS A 168 6.46 7.92 3.54
N LEU A 169 7.66 8.50 3.42
CA LEU A 169 8.66 8.09 2.46
C LEU A 169 9.94 7.66 3.18
N SER A 170 10.50 6.52 2.79
CA SER A 170 11.80 6.07 3.31
C SER A 170 12.56 5.28 2.26
N GLY A 171 13.89 5.39 2.26
CA GLY A 171 14.79 4.71 1.31
C GLY A 171 15.74 5.66 0.59
N ASN A 172 15.28 6.86 0.24
CA ASN A 172 16.13 7.90 -0.33
C ASN A 172 16.89 8.66 0.76
N ARG A 173 18.23 8.59 0.72
CA ARG A 173 19.10 9.22 1.73
C ARG A 173 19.12 10.75 1.66
N ASN A 174 18.90 11.32 0.48
CA ASN A 174 18.84 12.76 0.22
C ASN A 174 17.78 13.04 -0.88
N PRO A 175 16.49 13.14 -0.52
CA PRO A 175 15.38 13.30 -1.48
C PRO A 175 15.24 14.74 -1.95
N HIS A 176 16.34 15.32 -2.45
CA HIS A 176 16.36 16.68 -2.98
C HIS A 176 15.48 16.82 -4.23
N GLY A 177 14.64 17.84 -4.28
CA GLY A 177 13.67 18.09 -5.34
C GLY A 177 12.25 17.61 -5.02
N LEU A 178 12.04 17.03 -3.83
CA LEU A 178 10.73 16.51 -3.41
C LEU A 178 9.71 17.63 -3.12
N LEU A 179 10.18 18.75 -2.59
CA LEU A 179 9.41 19.93 -2.20
C LEU A 179 9.56 21.09 -3.19
N GLU A 180 10.34 20.91 -4.26
CA GLU A 180 10.37 21.87 -5.38
C GLU A 180 8.95 22.05 -5.95
N VAL A 181 8.62 23.30 -6.27
CA VAL A 181 7.26 23.79 -6.55
C VAL A 181 6.55 22.95 -7.62
N GLY A 182 5.35 22.41 -7.29
CA GLY A 182 4.45 21.75 -8.23
C GLY A 182 4.42 20.22 -8.17
N GLY A 183 5.19 19.59 -7.28
CA GLY A 183 5.20 18.13 -7.09
C GLY A 183 4.07 17.65 -6.17
N LEU A 184 4.30 17.69 -4.86
CA LEU A 184 3.39 17.08 -3.87
C LEU A 184 2.06 17.82 -3.70
N ASP A 185 2.07 19.14 -3.81
CA ASP A 185 0.88 20.00 -3.70
C ASP A 185 -0.14 19.75 -4.82
N VAL A 186 0.35 19.47 -6.03
CA VAL A 186 -0.49 19.15 -7.20
C VAL A 186 -0.99 17.70 -7.17
N VAL A 187 -0.17 16.77 -6.67
CA VAL A 187 -0.51 15.34 -6.63
C VAL A 187 -1.44 15.02 -5.44
N CYS A 188 -1.19 15.66 -4.29
CA CYS A 188 -1.79 15.38 -3.00
C CYS A 188 -2.26 16.69 -2.31
N PRO A 189 -3.32 17.34 -2.80
CA PRO A 189 -3.71 18.69 -2.36
C PRO A 189 -4.15 18.78 -0.88
N ASN A 190 -4.50 17.66 -0.26
CA ASN A 190 -4.96 17.59 1.14
C ASN A 190 -3.91 17.00 2.10
N LEU A 191 -2.63 16.97 1.69
CA LEU A 191 -1.55 16.39 2.49
C LEU A 191 -1.34 17.21 3.78
N ALA A 192 -1.55 16.57 4.93
CA ALA A 192 -1.44 17.20 6.25
C ALA A 192 -0.17 16.76 7.00
N HIS A 193 0.32 15.54 6.74
CA HIS A 193 1.50 14.99 7.39
C HIS A 193 2.43 14.37 6.34
N LEU A 194 3.65 14.91 6.27
CA LEU A 194 4.75 14.35 5.48
C LEU A 194 5.82 13.85 6.44
N GLU A 195 6.08 12.54 6.43
CA GLU A 195 7.16 11.91 7.16
C GLU A 195 8.23 11.42 6.17
N ILE A 196 9.49 11.72 6.48
CA ILE A 196 10.63 11.25 5.70
C ILE A 196 11.64 10.63 6.65
N SER A 197 11.95 9.35 6.45
CA SER A 197 12.85 8.59 7.32
C SER A 197 14.05 8.03 6.54
N GLY A 198 15.13 7.71 7.24
CA GLY A 198 16.34 7.13 6.64
C GLY A 198 17.25 8.15 5.95
N LEU A 199 17.07 9.45 6.25
CA LEU A 199 17.93 10.51 5.75
C LEU A 199 19.37 10.35 6.25
N SER A 200 20.35 10.53 5.36
CA SER A 200 21.77 10.56 5.70
C SER A 200 22.53 11.43 4.71
N ASN A 201 23.41 12.32 5.22
CA ASN A 201 24.12 13.32 4.41
C ASN A 201 23.20 14.19 3.50
N ALA A 202 21.97 14.46 3.96
CA ALA A 202 20.91 15.13 3.20
C ALA A 202 21.01 16.67 3.20
N VAL A 203 22.20 17.23 2.91
CA VAL A 203 22.45 18.69 3.00
C VAL A 203 21.58 19.49 2.03
N SER A 204 21.43 18.99 0.80
CA SER A 204 20.61 19.64 -0.23
C SER A 204 19.14 19.64 0.19
N PHE A 205 18.59 18.48 0.58
CA PHE A 205 17.21 18.39 1.06
C PHE A 205 16.96 19.24 2.30
N ALA A 206 17.90 19.33 3.24
CA ALA A 206 17.79 20.22 4.39
C ALA A 206 17.72 21.71 3.99
N SER A 207 18.41 22.09 2.91
CA SER A 207 18.36 23.47 2.38
C SER A 207 17.01 23.76 1.72
N GLU A 208 16.46 22.79 1.01
CA GLU A 208 15.14 22.82 0.39
C GLU A 208 14.02 22.97 1.43
N VAL A 209 14.02 22.16 2.49
CA VAL A 209 13.06 22.27 3.60
C VAL A 209 13.10 23.65 4.26
N ARG A 210 14.30 24.21 4.46
CA ARG A 210 14.45 25.57 5.00
C ARG A 210 13.86 26.62 4.07
N ALA A 211 14.02 26.46 2.76
CA ALA A 211 13.46 27.39 1.79
C ALA A 211 11.92 27.36 1.82
N THR A 212 11.30 26.18 1.96
CA THR A 212 9.84 26.03 2.02
C THR A 212 9.22 26.56 3.31
N LEU A 213 9.92 26.49 4.45
CA LEU A 213 9.42 27.00 5.73
C LEU A 213 9.47 28.53 5.86
N LEU A 214 10.21 29.20 4.97
CA LEU A 214 10.36 30.66 4.95
C LEU A 214 9.37 31.36 4.00
N GLN A 215 8.54 30.59 3.28
CA GLN A 215 7.46 31.07 2.41
C GLN A 215 6.14 31.08 3.16
#